data_AF-A0A1G0ZSZ1-F1
#
_entry.id   AF-A0A1G0ZSZ1-F1
#
_cell.length_a   1.000
_cell.length_b   1.000
_cell.length_c   1.000
_cell.angle_alpha   90.00
_cell.angle_beta   90.00
_cell.angle_gamma   90.00
#
_symmetry.space_group_name_H-M   'P 1'
#
loop_
_entity.id
_entity.type
_entity.pdbx_description
1 polymer ?
#
loop_
_entity_poly.entity_id
_entity_poly.type
_entity_poly.pdbx_seq_one_letter_code
_entity_poly.pdbx_strand_id
1 'polypeptide(L)'
;MKKTPQTVSPDTLKACLKWILEANDERDIREAIRTTYPDADEQAVLDAAVKEIEAIGNESGDFTRGWALAATRELVRKMIEVGDFANAMRGIKQVAELAGKDA
;
A
#
# COMPACT_ATOMS: atom_id res chain seq x y z
N MET A 1 -7.38 35.37 2.70
CA MET A 1 -6.02 34.92 2.31
C MET A 1 -6.14 33.50 1.77
N LYS A 2 -5.76 33.25 0.52
CA LYS A 2 -5.68 31.89 -0.02
C LYS A 2 -4.44 31.26 0.61
N LYS A 3 -4.59 30.24 1.47
CA LYS A 3 -3.46 29.43 1.96
C LYS A 3 -2.79 28.86 0.71
N THR A 4 -1.55 29.25 0.46
CA THR A 4 -0.71 28.58 -0.54
C THR A 4 -0.70 27.09 -0.20
N PRO A 5 -0.98 26.17 -1.13
CA PRO A 5 -0.96 24.74 -0.81
C PRO A 5 0.46 24.39 -0.39
N GLN A 6 0.63 24.17 0.91
CA GLN A 6 1.90 23.72 1.48
C GLN A 6 2.16 22.36 0.88
N THR A 7 3.18 22.25 0.03
CA THR A 7 3.53 21.01 -0.64
C THR A 7 3.87 19.98 0.45
N VAL A 8 3.07 18.92 0.54
CA VAL A 8 3.29 17.83 1.49
C VAL A 8 4.66 17.24 1.23
N SER A 9 5.48 17.12 2.29
CA SER A 9 6.81 16.54 2.15
C SER A 9 6.70 15.05 1.78
N PRO A 10 7.58 14.53 0.89
CA PRO A 10 7.57 13.10 0.54
C PRO A 10 7.71 12.17 1.76
N ASP A 11 8.50 12.56 2.75
CA ASP A 11 8.73 11.75 3.95
C ASP A 11 7.48 11.69 4.84
N THR A 12 6.79 12.82 5.03
CA THR A 12 5.53 12.87 5.79
C THR A 12 4.43 12.06 5.09
N LEU A 13 4.31 12.17 3.77
CA LEU A 13 3.36 11.37 2.98
C LEU A 13 3.66 9.87 3.12
N LYS A 14 4.93 9.48 2.99
CA LYS A 14 5.36 8.08 3.14
C LYS A 14 5.07 7.53 4.55
N ALA A 15 5.29 8.32 5.59
CA ALA A 15 4.95 7.95 6.96
C ALA A 15 3.43 7.76 7.14
N CYS A 16 2.62 8.68 6.61
CA CYS A 16 1.17 8.58 6.65
C CYS A 16 0.64 7.33 5.93
N LEU A 17 1.13 7.06 4.71
CA LEU A 17 0.76 5.85 3.96
C LEU A 17 1.12 4.58 4.72
N LYS A 18 2.29 4.55 5.37
CA LYS A 18 2.70 3.42 6.21
C LYS A 18 1.71 3.21 7.36
N TRP A 19 1.33 4.26 8.09
CA TRP A 19 0.40 4.12 9.21
C TRP A 19 -1.00 3.65 8.80
N ILE A 20 -1.48 4.09 7.63
CA ILE A 20 -2.74 3.59 7.05
C ILE A 20 -2.63 2.09 6.76
N LEU A 21 -1.54 1.64 6.14
CA LEU A 21 -1.32 0.23 5.80
C LEU A 21 -1.10 -0.66 7.03
N GLU A 22 -0.63 -0.09 8.13
CA GLU A 22 -0.53 -0.74 9.44
C GLU A 22 -1.89 -0.79 10.19
N ALA A 23 -2.98 -0.35 9.54
CA ALA A 23 -4.34 -0.36 10.06
C ALA A 23 -4.52 0.46 11.35
N ASN A 24 -3.75 1.54 11.51
CA ASN A 24 -4.01 2.51 12.57
C ASN A 24 -5.32 3.27 12.30
N ASP A 25 -6.00 3.71 13.36
CA ASP A 25 -7.20 4.53 13.20
C ASP A 25 -6.86 5.98 12.80
N GLU A 26 -7.82 6.69 12.20
CA GLU A 26 -7.58 8.06 11.70
C GLU A 26 -7.14 9.02 12.81
N ARG A 27 -7.62 8.85 14.05
CA ARG A 27 -7.27 9.72 15.17
C ARG A 27 -5.82 9.52 15.57
N ASP A 28 -5.38 8.26 15.61
CA ASP A 28 -3.98 7.89 15.89
C ASP A 28 -3.05 8.43 14.81
N ILE A 29 -3.45 8.34 13.54
CA ILE A 29 -2.69 8.88 12.41
C ILE A 29 -2.57 10.41 12.52
N ARG A 30 -3.67 11.11 12.81
CA ARG A 30 -3.67 12.57 13.02
C ARG A 30 -2.76 12.97 14.18
N GLU A 31 -2.81 12.26 15.30
CA GLU A 31 -1.90 12.47 16.43
C GLU A 31 -0.44 12.23 16.06
N ALA A 32 -0.15 11.16 15.31
CA ALA A 32 1.19 10.84 14.85
C ALA A 32 1.74 11.91 13.91
N ILE A 33 0.92 12.49 13.02
CA ILE A 33 1.31 13.62 12.16
C ILE A 33 1.68 14.83 13.02
N ARG A 34 0.81 15.25 13.94
CA ARG A 34 1.05 16.42 14.81
C ARG A 34 2.30 16.28 15.67
N THR A 35 2.58 15.06 16.12
CA THR A 35 3.71 14.77 17.02
C THR A 35 5.02 14.65 16.26
N THR A 36 5.02 13.99 15.10
CA THR A 36 6.24 13.66 14.34
C THR A 36 6.61 14.76 13.34
N TYR A 37 5.62 15.49 12.81
CA TYR A 37 5.77 16.50 11.78
C TYR A 37 4.97 17.77 12.17
N PRO A 38 5.38 18.50 13.21
CA PRO A 38 4.60 19.61 13.78
C PRO A 38 4.34 20.77 12.80
N ASP A 39 5.18 20.93 11.78
CA ASP A 39 5.03 21.97 10.75
C ASP A 39 4.17 21.54 9.55
N ALA A 40 3.72 20.27 9.51
CA ALA A 40 2.91 19.75 8.43
C ALA A 40 1.42 20.14 8.59
N ASP A 41 0.77 20.45 7.48
CA ASP A 41 -0.69 20.58 7.44
C ASP A 41 -1.31 19.17 7.45
N GLU A 42 -1.84 18.78 8.63
CA GLU A 42 -2.43 17.47 8.88
C GLU A 42 -3.45 17.06 7.81
N GLN A 43 -4.34 17.97 7.42
CA GLN A 43 -5.38 17.64 6.46
C GLN A 43 -4.80 17.47 5.05
N ALA A 44 -3.85 18.32 4.66
CA ALA A 44 -3.19 18.20 3.37
C ALA A 44 -2.42 16.87 3.24
N VAL A 45 -1.80 16.39 4.34
CA VAL A 45 -1.11 15.09 4.37
C VAL A 45 -2.09 13.94 4.16
N LEU A 46 -3.23 13.95 4.86
CA LEU A 46 -4.26 12.92 4.73
C LEU A 46 -4.87 12.91 3.32
N ASP A 47 -5.21 14.08 2.79
CA ASP A 47 -5.76 14.20 1.44
C ASP A 47 -4.77 13.67 0.39
N ALA A 48 -3.47 13.97 0.54
CA ALA A 48 -2.43 13.44 -0.34
C ALA A 48 -2.30 11.92 -0.23
N ALA A 49 -2.37 11.35 0.99
CA ALA A 49 -2.29 9.91 1.19
C ALA A 49 -3.50 9.17 0.59
N VAL A 50 -4.71 9.70 0.77
CA VAL A 50 -5.93 9.15 0.15
C VAL A 50 -5.80 9.17 -1.37
N LYS A 51 -5.35 10.29 -1.94
CA LYS A 51 -5.15 10.42 -3.38
C LYS A 51 -4.14 9.41 -3.94
N GLU A 52 -3.06 9.12 -3.22
CA GLU A 52 -2.09 8.08 -3.60
C GLU A 52 -2.74 6.68 -3.57
N ILE A 53 -3.55 6.38 -2.56
CA ILE A 53 -4.27 5.10 -2.47
C ILE A 53 -5.30 4.97 -3.60
N GLU A 54 -6.03 6.04 -3.91
CA GLU A 54 -6.94 6.10 -5.06
C GLU A 54 -6.19 5.91 -6.38
N ALA A 55 -5.00 6.49 -6.53
CA ALA A 55 -4.18 6.33 -7.71
C ALA A 55 -3.77 4.86 -7.92
N ILE A 56 -3.39 4.15 -6.84
CA ILE A 56 -3.11 2.70 -6.89
C ILE A 56 -4.33 1.93 -7.42
N GLY A 57 -5.54 2.30 -6.99
CA GLY A 57 -6.78 1.67 -7.46
C GLY A 57 -7.10 1.96 -8.93
N ASN A 58 -6.49 2.98 -9.52
CA ASN A 58 -6.69 3.39 -10.92
C ASN A 58 -5.53 2.96 -11.84
N GLU A 59 -4.61 2.13 -11.35
CA GLU A 59 -3.47 1.66 -12.14
C GLU A 59 -3.89 0.78 -13.32
N SER A 60 -3.04 0.73 -14.35
CA SER A 60 -3.30 -0.09 -15.53
C SER A 60 -3.46 -1.58 -15.17
N GLY A 61 -4.24 -2.31 -15.98
CA GLY A 61 -4.43 -3.74 -15.81
C GLY A 61 -3.11 -4.53 -15.85
N ASP A 62 -2.16 -4.13 -16.70
CA ASP A 62 -0.86 -4.80 -16.80
C ASP A 62 0.03 -4.54 -15.59
N PHE A 63 0.02 -3.32 -15.05
CA PHE A 63 0.69 -3.01 -13.79
C PHE A 63 0.11 -3.85 -12.64
N THR A 64 -1.22 -3.87 -12.52
CA THR A 64 -1.93 -4.63 -11.49
C THR A 64 -1.61 -6.12 -11.57
N ARG A 65 -1.58 -6.70 -12.78
CA ARG A 65 -1.18 -8.10 -13.00
C ARG A 65 0.27 -8.35 -12.57
N GLY A 66 1.21 -7.51 -12.99
CA GLY A 66 2.62 -7.64 -12.61
C GLY A 66 2.82 -7.57 -11.10
N TRP A 67 2.15 -6.62 -10.44
CA TRP A 67 2.15 -6.49 -8.99
C TRP A 67 1.57 -7.73 -8.29
N ALA A 68 0.41 -8.23 -8.74
CA ALA A 68 -0.23 -9.41 -8.14
C ALA A 68 0.65 -10.67 -8.25
N LEU A 69 1.35 -10.85 -9.36
CA LEU A 69 2.32 -11.93 -9.55
C LEU A 69 3.50 -11.81 -8.56
N ALA A 70 4.06 -10.61 -8.41
CA ALA A 70 5.15 -10.36 -7.48
C ALA A 70 4.72 -10.55 -6.02
N ALA A 71 3.54 -10.05 -5.64
CA ALA A 71 2.97 -10.20 -4.31
C ALA A 71 2.69 -11.68 -3.97
N THR A 72 2.17 -12.45 -4.92
CA THR A 72 1.92 -13.89 -4.72
C THR A 72 3.23 -14.65 -4.51
N ARG A 73 4.30 -14.33 -5.25
CA ARG A 73 5.62 -14.94 -5.04
C ARG A 73 6.14 -14.69 -3.63
N GLU A 74 5.98 -13.48 -3.12
CA GLU A 74 6.40 -13.12 -1.75
C GLU A 74 5.55 -13.84 -0.69
N LEU A 75 4.24 -13.96 -0.88
CA LEU A 75 3.38 -14.75 0.00
C LEU A 75 3.77 -16.23 0.01
N VAL A 76 4.03 -16.82 -1.15
CA VAL A 76 4.51 -18.20 -1.28
C VAL A 76 5.81 -18.41 -0.51
N ARG A 77 6.76 -17.48 -0.61
CA ARG A 77 8.01 -17.54 0.16
C ARG A 77 7.73 -17.56 1.67
N LYS A 78 6.90 -16.65 2.17
CA LYS A 78 6.54 -16.58 3.60
C LYS A 78 5.81 -17.83 4.09
N MET A 79 4.93 -18.40 3.27
CA MET A 79 4.22 -19.64 3.59
C MET A 79 5.18 -20.83 3.71
N ILE A 80 6.16 -20.93 2.80
CA ILE A 80 7.22 -21.94 2.88
C ILE A 80 8.03 -21.80 4.17
N GLU A 81 8.39 -20.56 4.55
CA GLU A 81 9.19 -20.28 5.75
C GLU A 81 8.53 -20.73 7.05
N VAL A 82 7.20 -20.66 7.14
CA VAL A 82 6.44 -21.11 8.31
C VAL A 82 5.92 -22.56 8.18
N GLY A 83 6.30 -23.27 7.11
CA GLY A 83 5.90 -24.66 6.86
C GLY A 83 4.47 -24.84 6.32
N ASP A 84 3.80 -23.78 5.89
CA ASP A 84 2.48 -23.83 5.25
C ASP A 84 2.58 -24.18 3.76
N PHE A 85 3.05 -25.40 3.49
CA PHE A 85 3.24 -25.88 2.11
C PHE A 85 1.91 -26.05 1.36
N ALA A 86 0.80 -26.31 2.07
CA ALA A 86 -0.51 -26.49 1.44
C ALA A 86 -1.00 -25.19 0.80
N ASN A 87 -0.92 -24.06 1.50
CA ASN A 87 -1.30 -22.77 0.91
C ASN A 87 -0.24 -22.24 -0.07
N ALA A 88 1.05 -22.52 0.16
CA ALA A 88 2.10 -22.22 -0.83
C ALA A 88 1.80 -22.87 -2.20
N MET A 89 1.44 -24.15 -2.22
CA MET A 89 1.07 -24.85 -3.45
C MET A 89 -0.19 -24.29 -4.10
N ARG A 90 -1.17 -23.80 -3.32
CA ARG A 90 -2.36 -23.11 -3.86
C ARG A 90 -1.98 -21.79 -4.54
N GLY A 91 -1.13 -20.97 -3.92
CA GLY A 91 -0.64 -19.72 -4.51
C GLY A 91 0.10 -19.96 -5.83
N ILE A 92 0.93 -21.01 -5.91
CA ILE A 92 1.61 -21.40 -7.16
C ILE A 92 0.60 -21.77 -8.28
N LYS A 93 -0.45 -22.52 -7.96
CA LYS A 93 -1.50 -22.88 -8.92
C LYS A 93 -2.25 -21.65 -9.45
N GLN A 94 -2.64 -20.73 -8.56
CA GLN A 94 -3.29 -19.48 -8.95
C GLN A 94 -2.43 -18.65 -9.90
N VAL A 95 -1.11 -18.58 -9.66
CA VAL A 95 -0.19 -17.88 -10.56
C VAL A 95 -0.10 -18.58 -11.93
N ALA A 96 -0.08 -19.92 -11.97
CA ALA A 96 -0.03 -20.67 -13.21
C ALA A 96 -1.31 -20.46 -14.05
N GLU A 97 -2.47 -20.45 -13.41
CA GLU A 97 -3.77 -20.15 -14.04
C GLU A 97 -3.79 -18.72 -14.60
N LEU A 98 -3.35 -17.72 -13.82
CA LEU A 98 -3.28 -16.32 -14.25
C LEU A 98 -2.25 -16.07 -15.36
N ALA A 99 -1.19 -16.88 -15.42
CA ALA A 99 -0.18 -16.81 -16.48
C ALA A 99 -0.67 -17.38 -17.82
N GLY A 100 -1.92 -17.88 -17.89
CA GLY A 100 -2.59 -18.26 -19.14
C GLY A 100 -1.99 -19.49 -19.81
N LYS A 101 -1.39 -20.42 -19.04
CA LYS A 101 -0.89 -21.69 -19.61
C LYS A 101 -1.96 -22.76 -19.78
N ASP A 102 -3.19 -22.52 -19.31
CA ASP A 102 -4.33 -23.46 -19.39
C ASP A 102 -5.60 -22.83 -19.99
N ALA A 103 -5.49 -21.87 -20.91
CA ALA A 103 -6.61 -21.37 -21.73
C ALA A 103 -6.50 -21.86 -23.18
#